data_AF-A0AB73FU62-F1
#
_entry.id   AF-A0AB73FU62-F1
#
_cell.length_a   1.000
_cell.length_b   1.000
_cell.length_c   1.000
_cell.angle_alpha   90.00
_cell.angle_beta   90.00
_cell.angle_gamma   90.00
#
_symmetry.space_group_name_H-M   'P 1'
#
loop_
_entity.id
_entity.type
_entity.pdbx_description
1 polymer ?
#
loop_
_entity_poly.entity_id
_entity_poly.type
_entity_poly.pdbx_seq_one_letter_code
_entity_poly.pdbx_strand_id
1 'polypeptide(L)'
;MPLVLNAHNNANYGGNLINQKYSPLADILINNADQNEYRRLFSNRIQILTGVNAYPPNALNLYADLPEIDVAHAPLVVISSGRAEWMRDILQTAVEHPDFTGYLDNQTFRLHGAQCGPVPWYTPRRSGRPLFVVVHWSEYDYYVQNVGDGTFPDVTVVGFKFTAARPALDIVGFGASRYAALQFVVSQGYHRAWAVDDNVVNINGFPNNLAAVEANMPANSPIWGISFSGATTNGNYADLYNGTVRFQAVPYDFSNMAPGLLQQVVLWNLDLLRQANVNFCPMFVTSNEDISLSNFLRATNRDQRIITGLRVVKYEPTSDSNANLGFTVEIPKRRNRVLQIFNGIEYDTQIDPGTGQVDLSAFVINTILPQARQPQSTALVAQSRAIEQVMAAATLRGPAWSPPTAFNPYNGAPIVQNLQSAVL
;
A
#
# COMPACT_ATOMS: atom_id res chain seq x y z
N MET A 1 26.95 0.70 -19.98
CA MET A 1 26.00 1.51 -20.76
C MET A 1 24.92 2.05 -19.82
N PRO A 2 24.34 3.23 -20.10
CA PRO A 2 23.18 3.72 -19.34
C PRO A 2 21.99 2.78 -19.56
N LEU A 3 21.10 2.69 -18.56
CA LEU A 3 19.82 2.01 -18.75
C LEU A 3 18.97 2.84 -19.71
N VAL A 4 18.42 2.20 -20.76
CA VAL A 4 17.50 2.85 -21.70
C VAL A 4 16.10 2.27 -21.50
N LEU A 5 15.18 3.11 -21.03
CA LEU A 5 13.78 2.73 -20.89
C LEU A 5 13.10 2.79 -22.25
N ASN A 6 12.35 1.76 -22.61
CA ASN A 6 11.54 1.76 -23.83
C ASN A 6 10.08 1.91 -23.40
N ALA A 7 9.55 3.14 -23.50
CA ALA A 7 8.20 3.46 -23.03
C ALA A 7 7.72 4.79 -23.64
N HIS A 8 6.40 4.98 -23.68
CA HIS A 8 5.78 6.22 -24.13
C HIS A 8 5.32 7.09 -22.96
N ASN A 9 5.09 8.38 -23.23
CA ASN A 9 4.36 9.23 -22.29
C ASN A 9 2.92 8.71 -22.13
N ASN A 10 2.47 8.56 -20.89
CA ASN A 10 1.06 8.32 -20.62
C ASN A 10 0.29 9.64 -20.67
N ALA A 11 -0.43 9.90 -21.76
CA ALA A 11 -1.27 11.09 -21.93
C ALA A 11 -2.38 11.25 -20.86
N ASN A 12 -2.66 10.22 -20.08
CA ASN A 12 -3.62 10.27 -18.98
C ASN A 12 -2.97 10.43 -17.60
N TYR A 13 -1.64 10.59 -17.52
CA TYR A 13 -0.94 10.77 -16.25
C TYR A 13 -1.52 11.93 -15.43
N GLY A 14 -1.73 11.71 -14.14
CA GLY A 14 -2.38 12.67 -13.24
C GLY A 14 -3.90 12.76 -13.42
N GLY A 15 -4.52 11.81 -14.13
CA GLY A 15 -5.96 11.68 -14.27
C GLY A 15 -6.67 11.17 -12.99
N ASN A 16 -8.00 11.05 -13.07
CA ASN A 16 -8.83 10.70 -11.92
C ASN A 16 -8.86 9.19 -11.62
N LEU A 17 -8.47 8.34 -12.57
CA LEU A 17 -8.40 6.89 -12.34
C LEU A 17 -7.20 6.54 -11.47
N ILE A 18 -7.34 5.54 -10.61
CA ILE A 18 -6.28 5.10 -9.68
C ILE A 18 -5.01 4.69 -10.45
N ASN A 19 -5.16 3.98 -11.58
CA ASN A 19 -4.05 3.58 -12.44
C ASN A 19 -3.45 4.73 -13.28
N GLN A 20 -4.07 5.91 -13.30
CA GLN A 20 -3.58 7.11 -14.00
C GLN A 20 -2.80 8.05 -13.07
N LYS A 21 -3.15 8.11 -11.78
CA LYS A 21 -2.53 9.00 -10.78
C LYS A 21 -1.03 8.75 -10.61
N TYR A 22 -0.58 7.51 -10.79
CA TYR A 22 0.77 7.05 -10.43
C TYR A 22 1.61 6.51 -11.59
N SER A 23 1.13 6.67 -12.83
CA SER A 23 1.67 5.99 -14.00
C SER A 23 2.09 6.97 -15.10
N PRO A 24 3.24 7.66 -14.97
CA PRO A 24 3.72 8.59 -16.00
C PRO A 24 4.08 7.92 -17.34
N LEU A 25 4.44 6.64 -17.33
CA LEU A 25 4.79 5.88 -18.53
C LEU A 25 3.66 4.95 -18.99
N ALA A 26 3.58 4.74 -20.30
CA ALA A 26 2.72 3.77 -20.98
C ALA A 26 3.58 2.84 -21.87
N ASP A 27 3.00 1.71 -22.28
CA ASP A 27 3.60 0.75 -23.24
C ASP A 27 5.04 0.36 -22.90
N ILE A 28 5.31 0.07 -21.63
CA ILE A 28 6.66 -0.27 -21.15
C ILE A 28 7.11 -1.59 -21.79
N LEU A 29 8.21 -1.53 -22.53
CA LEU A 29 8.87 -2.68 -23.14
C LEU A 29 10.14 -3.03 -22.37
N ILE A 30 10.21 -4.26 -21.87
CA ILE A 30 11.37 -4.79 -21.16
C ILE A 30 12.19 -5.65 -22.14
N ASN A 31 13.30 -5.11 -22.63
CA ASN A 31 14.19 -5.79 -23.57
C ASN A 31 15.16 -6.74 -22.85
N ASN A 32 15.27 -7.97 -23.34
CA ASN A 32 16.16 -9.01 -22.79
C ASN A 32 17.63 -8.59 -22.68
N ALA A 33 18.09 -7.69 -23.55
CA ALA A 33 19.45 -7.17 -23.52
C ALA A 33 19.75 -6.34 -22.24
N ASP A 34 18.74 -5.74 -21.62
CA ASP A 34 18.89 -4.81 -20.49
C ASP A 34 18.78 -5.50 -19.12
N GLN A 35 18.78 -6.84 -19.08
CA GLN A 35 18.57 -7.60 -17.85
C GLN A 35 19.54 -7.18 -16.72
N ASN A 36 20.81 -6.97 -17.06
CA ASN A 36 21.84 -6.59 -16.09
C ASN A 36 21.61 -5.17 -15.57
N GLU A 37 21.13 -4.27 -16.42
CA GLU A 37 20.83 -2.88 -16.12
C GLU A 37 19.66 -2.78 -15.15
N TYR A 38 18.58 -3.54 -15.37
CA TYR A 38 17.48 -3.63 -14.40
C TYR A 38 17.96 -4.22 -13.07
N ARG A 39 18.70 -5.32 -13.09
CA ARG A 39 19.22 -5.93 -11.85
C ARG A 39 20.14 -4.96 -11.08
N ARG A 40 20.95 -4.17 -11.80
CA ARG A 40 21.81 -3.13 -11.24
C ARG A 40 20.97 -2.00 -10.63
N LEU A 41 19.89 -1.56 -11.26
CA LEU A 41 18.99 -0.54 -10.71
C LEU A 41 18.42 -0.95 -9.34
N PHE A 42 17.89 -2.17 -9.22
CA PHE A 42 17.45 -2.73 -7.93
C PHE A 42 18.59 -2.77 -6.91
N SER A 43 19.74 -3.30 -7.32
CA SER A 43 20.90 -3.46 -6.44
C SER A 43 21.43 -2.12 -5.96
N ASN A 44 21.47 -1.09 -6.81
CA ASN A 44 21.92 0.25 -6.46
C ASN A 44 21.00 0.92 -5.43
N ARG A 45 19.67 0.85 -5.61
CA ARG A 45 18.71 1.36 -4.61
C ARG A 45 18.87 0.65 -3.27
N ILE A 46 18.99 -0.68 -3.27
CA ILE A 46 19.20 -1.45 -2.03
C ILE A 46 20.53 -1.06 -1.39
N GLN A 47 21.64 -1.09 -2.13
CA GLN A 47 22.97 -0.80 -1.61
C GLN A 47 23.07 0.61 -1.03
N ILE A 48 22.52 1.62 -1.71
CA ILE A 48 22.59 3.00 -1.20
C ILE A 48 21.77 3.16 0.07
N LEU A 49 20.55 2.60 0.10
CA LEU A 49 19.70 2.66 1.29
C LEU A 49 20.29 1.86 2.45
N THR A 50 20.88 0.69 2.20
CA THR A 50 21.61 -0.09 3.22
C THR A 50 22.83 0.67 3.72
N GLY A 51 23.61 1.28 2.83
CA GLY A 51 24.81 2.06 3.16
C GLY A 51 24.53 3.30 4.00
N VAL A 52 23.33 3.89 3.89
CA VAL A 52 22.87 4.99 4.76
C VAL A 52 21.96 4.52 5.91
N ASN A 53 21.97 3.22 6.20
CA ASN A 53 21.17 2.55 7.23
C ASN A 53 19.64 2.74 7.13
N ALA A 54 19.14 3.13 5.97
CA ALA A 54 17.72 3.38 5.71
C ALA A 54 16.96 2.11 5.33
N TYR A 55 17.64 1.07 4.85
CA TYR A 55 17.01 -0.17 4.39
C TYR A 55 17.06 -1.29 5.44
N PRO A 56 16.14 -2.26 5.43
CA PRO A 56 16.32 -3.49 6.22
C PRO A 56 17.68 -4.16 5.90
N PRO A 57 18.31 -4.85 6.87
CA PRO A 57 17.76 -5.34 8.14
C PRO A 57 17.85 -4.34 9.31
N ASN A 58 18.06 -3.04 9.06
CA ASN A 58 17.98 -2.04 10.12
C ASN A 58 16.66 -2.16 10.90
N ALA A 59 16.73 -1.95 12.21
CA ALA A 59 15.62 -2.23 13.12
C ALA A 59 14.39 -1.38 12.75
N LEU A 60 13.25 -2.03 12.59
CA LEU A 60 11.95 -1.39 12.48
C LEU A 60 11.42 -1.18 13.91
N ASN A 61 11.34 0.07 14.35
CA ASN A 61 10.68 0.41 15.60
C ASN A 61 9.19 0.59 15.35
N LEU A 62 8.40 0.04 16.28
CA LEU A 62 6.95 0.14 16.29
C LEU A 62 6.51 0.79 17.60
N TYR A 63 5.61 1.76 17.51
CA TYR A 63 5.11 2.57 18.62
C TYR A 63 3.61 2.32 18.73
N ALA A 64 3.18 1.67 19.81
CA ALA A 64 1.77 1.42 20.08
C ALA A 64 1.58 0.98 21.53
N ASP A 65 0.45 1.35 22.10
CA ASP A 65 -0.11 0.67 23.26
C ASP A 65 -0.99 -0.47 22.74
N LEU A 66 -0.45 -1.68 22.74
CA LEU A 66 -1.14 -2.83 22.14
C LEU A 66 -2.19 -3.41 23.08
N PRO A 67 -3.38 -3.78 22.55
CA PRO A 67 -4.33 -4.59 23.29
C PRO A 67 -3.84 -6.04 23.41
N GLU A 68 -4.59 -6.85 24.15
CA GLU A 68 -4.41 -8.31 24.13
C GLU A 68 -4.59 -8.84 22.70
N ILE A 69 -3.64 -9.65 22.23
CA ILE A 69 -3.60 -10.15 20.86
C ILE A 69 -4.33 -11.49 20.77
N ASP A 70 -5.42 -11.52 20.00
CA ASP A 70 -6.11 -12.75 19.60
C ASP A 70 -5.62 -13.26 18.25
N VAL A 71 -4.66 -14.19 18.25
CA VAL A 71 -4.08 -14.76 17.03
C VAL A 71 -5.01 -15.70 16.26
N ALA A 72 -6.14 -16.11 16.84
CA ALA A 72 -7.07 -17.05 16.20
C ALA A 72 -7.85 -16.37 15.06
N HIS A 73 -8.10 -15.07 15.18
CA HIS A 73 -8.86 -14.28 14.23
C HIS A 73 -7.95 -13.33 13.45
N ALA A 74 -8.13 -13.26 12.12
CA ALA A 74 -7.38 -12.33 11.30
C ALA A 74 -7.77 -10.87 11.64
N PRO A 75 -6.82 -9.98 11.99
CA PRO A 75 -7.12 -8.60 12.27
C PRO A 75 -7.28 -7.82 10.96
N LEU A 76 -7.80 -6.60 11.08
CA LEU A 76 -7.80 -5.62 9.99
C LEU A 76 -6.59 -4.69 10.19
N VAL A 77 -5.82 -4.48 9.14
CA VAL A 77 -4.67 -3.59 9.14
C VAL A 77 -4.85 -2.58 8.03
N VAL A 78 -4.87 -1.31 8.40
CA VAL A 78 -5.00 -0.18 7.48
C VAL A 78 -3.73 0.62 7.51
N ILE A 79 -3.16 0.92 6.34
CA ILE A 79 -2.10 1.91 6.21
C ILE A 79 -2.74 3.25 5.86
N SER A 80 -2.38 4.30 6.59
CA SER A 80 -2.86 5.65 6.31
C SER A 80 -1.76 6.70 6.47
N SER A 81 -1.94 7.84 5.80
CA SER A 81 -1.08 9.02 5.92
C SER A 81 -1.86 10.26 5.52
N GLY A 82 -1.76 11.32 6.32
CA GLY A 82 -2.39 12.62 6.09
C GLY A 82 -3.91 12.58 6.03
N ARG A 83 -4.54 11.64 6.74
CA ARG A 83 -6.00 11.42 6.73
C ARG A 83 -6.57 11.11 8.11
N ALA A 84 -5.90 11.51 9.19
CA ALA A 84 -6.38 11.28 10.54
C ALA A 84 -7.76 11.93 10.78
N GLU A 85 -7.97 13.16 10.30
CA GLU A 85 -9.24 13.89 10.43
C GLU A 85 -10.35 13.18 9.65
N TRP A 86 -10.05 12.76 8.40
CA TRP A 86 -11.00 12.03 7.58
C TRP A 86 -11.34 10.65 8.18
N MET A 87 -10.33 9.93 8.68
CA MET A 87 -10.54 8.64 9.33
C MET A 87 -11.38 8.78 10.60
N ARG A 88 -11.17 9.83 11.40
CA ARG A 88 -12.03 10.15 12.54
C ARG A 88 -13.48 10.30 12.09
N ASP A 89 -13.74 11.13 11.09
CA ASP A 89 -15.10 11.45 10.65
C ASP A 89 -15.81 10.20 10.07
N ILE A 90 -15.10 9.36 9.31
CA ILE A 90 -15.68 8.14 8.73
C ILE A 90 -15.87 7.02 9.77
N LEU A 91 -14.98 6.90 10.76
CA LEU A 91 -15.16 5.94 11.88
C LEU A 91 -16.27 6.39 12.83
N GLN A 92 -16.44 7.69 13.03
CA GLN A 92 -17.56 8.25 13.80
C GLN A 92 -18.91 7.87 13.20
N THR A 93 -19.00 7.80 11.87
CA THR A 93 -20.21 7.30 11.19
C THR A 93 -20.56 5.87 11.65
N ALA A 94 -19.58 5.02 11.93
CA ALA A 94 -19.82 3.68 12.46
C ALA A 94 -20.33 3.69 13.91
N VAL A 95 -19.92 4.66 14.73
CA VAL A 95 -20.34 4.79 16.14
C VAL A 95 -21.80 5.23 16.24
N GLU A 96 -22.23 6.13 15.34
CA GLU A 96 -23.61 6.60 15.25
C GLU A 96 -24.60 5.52 14.78
N HIS A 97 -24.08 4.36 14.37
CA HIS A 97 -24.83 3.19 13.93
C HIS A 97 -24.50 1.97 14.81
N PRO A 98 -25.27 1.72 15.88
CA PRO A 98 -24.86 0.74 16.89
C PRO A 98 -24.94 -0.72 16.43
N ASP A 99 -25.84 -1.08 15.50
CA ASP A 99 -26.17 -2.48 15.21
C ASP A 99 -25.94 -2.85 13.74
N PHE A 100 -24.73 -3.30 13.39
CA PHE A 100 -24.47 -3.92 12.09
C PHE A 100 -24.75 -5.42 12.12
N THR A 101 -25.48 -5.90 11.12
CA THR A 101 -25.75 -7.33 10.90
C THR A 101 -24.67 -8.04 10.07
N GLY A 102 -23.62 -7.30 9.66
CA GLY A 102 -22.47 -7.79 8.92
C GLY A 102 -22.16 -6.98 7.66
N TYR A 103 -21.53 -7.61 6.68
CA TYR A 103 -21.07 -6.94 5.46
C TYR A 103 -22.17 -6.67 4.42
N LEU A 104 -23.31 -7.35 4.50
CA LEU A 104 -24.49 -7.11 3.66
C LEU A 104 -25.45 -6.08 4.27
N ASP A 105 -25.06 -5.44 5.36
CA ASP A 105 -25.89 -4.46 6.01
C ASP A 105 -25.93 -3.14 5.20
N ASN A 106 -27.10 -2.83 4.63
CA ASN A 106 -27.28 -1.61 3.84
C ASN A 106 -27.30 -0.32 4.68
N GLN A 107 -27.35 -0.44 6.01
CA GLN A 107 -27.29 0.69 6.93
C GLN A 107 -25.91 1.36 6.91
N THR A 108 -24.89 0.67 6.39
CA THR A 108 -23.52 1.17 6.21
C THR A 108 -23.41 2.37 5.26
N PHE A 109 -24.48 2.71 4.51
CA PHE A 109 -24.53 3.86 3.61
C PHE A 109 -25.86 4.62 3.82
N ARG A 110 -26.05 5.19 5.01
CA ARG A 110 -27.27 5.97 5.33
C ARG A 110 -27.08 7.48 5.23
N LEU A 111 -28.20 8.16 4.99
CA LEU A 111 -28.34 9.59 5.13
C LEU A 111 -28.71 9.92 6.59
N HIS A 112 -27.90 10.69 7.29
CA HIS A 112 -28.23 11.28 8.59
C HIS A 112 -28.27 12.80 8.47
N GLY A 113 -29.45 13.38 8.21
CA GLY A 113 -29.57 14.83 8.14
C GLY A 113 -28.67 15.47 7.07
N ALA A 114 -27.86 16.48 7.44
CA ALA A 114 -27.09 17.33 6.52
C ALA A 114 -25.64 16.89 6.26
N GLN A 115 -25.11 15.92 7.00
CA GLN A 115 -23.75 15.38 6.82
C GLN A 115 -23.82 13.86 6.81
N CYS A 116 -23.44 13.25 5.69
CA CYS A 116 -23.63 11.83 5.43
C CYS A 116 -22.34 11.22 4.90
N GLY A 117 -21.96 10.06 5.41
CA GLY A 117 -20.76 9.34 5.01
C GLY A 117 -21.00 7.83 4.93
N PRO A 118 -20.23 7.11 4.11
CA PRO A 118 -20.19 5.65 4.18
C PRO A 118 -19.45 5.18 5.44
N VAL A 119 -19.85 4.03 5.99
CA VAL A 119 -19.10 3.34 7.04
C VAL A 119 -17.91 2.60 6.40
N PRO A 120 -16.68 2.71 6.94
CA PRO A 120 -15.53 2.06 6.34
C PRO A 120 -15.65 0.55 6.45
N TRP A 121 -15.14 -0.19 5.45
CA TRP A 121 -15.28 -1.64 5.39
C TRP A 121 -14.57 -2.36 6.56
N TYR A 122 -13.53 -1.74 7.10
CA TYR A 122 -12.65 -2.30 8.12
C TYR A 122 -13.00 -1.91 9.57
N THR A 123 -14.10 -1.17 9.81
CA THR A 123 -14.45 -0.76 11.19
C THR A 123 -14.68 -1.98 12.10
N PRO A 124 -14.17 -1.98 13.35
CA PRO A 124 -14.42 -3.05 14.32
C PRO A 124 -15.89 -3.38 14.51
N ARG A 125 -16.78 -2.37 14.50
CA ARG A 125 -18.23 -2.56 14.66
C ARG A 125 -18.87 -3.42 13.57
N ARG A 126 -18.30 -3.43 12.36
CA ARG A 126 -18.78 -4.21 11.21
C ARG A 126 -18.07 -5.55 11.10
N SER A 127 -16.76 -5.56 11.36
CA SER A 127 -15.92 -6.73 11.19
C SER A 127 -15.96 -7.69 12.39
N GLY A 128 -16.23 -7.18 13.60
CA GLY A 128 -16.05 -7.91 14.85
C GLY A 128 -14.59 -8.28 15.10
N ARG A 129 -13.66 -7.42 14.67
CA ARG A 129 -12.20 -7.65 14.69
C ARG A 129 -11.47 -6.38 15.11
N PRO A 130 -10.30 -6.51 15.75
CA PRO A 130 -9.45 -5.36 16.04
C PRO A 130 -8.97 -4.70 14.74
N LEU A 131 -8.89 -3.36 14.76
CA LEU A 131 -8.36 -2.54 13.69
C LEU A 131 -7.01 -1.94 14.09
N PHE A 132 -5.97 -2.24 13.33
CA PHE A 132 -4.67 -1.59 13.46
C PHE A 132 -4.48 -0.55 12.36
N VAL A 133 -4.31 0.72 12.76
CA VAL A 133 -4.02 1.82 11.84
C VAL A 133 -2.53 2.13 11.88
N VAL A 134 -1.82 1.72 10.84
CA VAL A 134 -0.36 1.82 10.74
C VAL A 134 0.03 3.11 10.04
N VAL A 135 0.79 3.95 10.74
CA VAL A 135 1.19 5.30 10.29
C VAL A 135 2.68 5.53 10.50
N HIS A 136 3.27 6.43 9.73
CA HIS A 136 4.65 6.82 10.00
C HIS A 136 4.74 7.54 11.35
N TRP A 137 5.82 7.33 12.10
CA TRP A 137 5.97 7.85 13.48
C TRP A 137 5.74 9.36 13.60
N SER A 138 6.05 10.14 12.56
CA SER A 138 5.84 11.59 12.57
C SER A 138 4.36 12.00 12.61
N GLU A 139 3.44 11.10 12.28
CA GLU A 139 1.99 11.32 12.34
C GLU A 139 1.35 10.64 13.55
N TYR A 140 2.11 9.86 14.32
CA TYR A 140 1.60 8.95 15.35
C TYR A 140 0.69 9.66 16.36
N ASP A 141 1.19 10.71 17.02
CA ASP A 141 0.43 11.42 18.05
C ASP A 141 -0.86 12.04 17.48
N TYR A 142 -0.81 12.54 16.25
CA TYR A 142 -1.97 13.13 15.58
C TYR A 142 -3.05 12.08 15.29
N TYR A 143 -2.64 10.90 14.86
CA TYR A 143 -3.56 9.77 14.68
C TYR A 143 -4.06 9.22 16.01
N VAL A 144 -3.24 9.11 17.05
CA VAL A 144 -3.70 8.66 18.38
C VAL A 144 -4.82 9.57 18.90
N GLN A 145 -4.64 10.90 18.80
CA GLN A 145 -5.65 11.87 19.24
C GLN A 145 -6.96 11.79 18.44
N ASN A 146 -6.90 11.51 17.13
CA ASN A 146 -8.07 11.55 16.26
C ASN A 146 -8.72 10.18 16.02
N VAL A 147 -7.98 9.07 16.15
CA VAL A 147 -8.38 7.75 15.65
C VAL A 147 -8.12 6.61 16.65
N GLY A 148 -7.26 6.82 17.65
CA GLY A 148 -6.87 5.76 18.60
C GLY A 148 -7.97 5.32 19.56
N ASP A 149 -7.67 4.34 20.40
CA ASP A 149 -8.61 3.65 21.29
C ASP A 149 -9.32 4.58 22.28
N GLY A 150 -8.66 5.67 22.69
CA GLY A 150 -9.28 6.74 23.49
C GLY A 150 -10.42 7.49 22.77
N THR A 151 -10.50 7.36 21.44
CA THR A 151 -11.50 7.98 20.57
C THR A 151 -12.45 6.94 19.97
N PHE A 152 -11.92 5.80 19.51
CA PHE A 152 -12.71 4.70 18.93
C PHE A 152 -12.29 3.35 19.53
N PRO A 153 -13.19 2.67 20.27
CA PRO A 153 -12.90 1.34 20.81
C PRO A 153 -12.43 0.36 19.74
N ASP A 154 -11.48 -0.50 20.11
CA ASP A 154 -10.89 -1.54 19.27
C ASP A 154 -10.11 -1.03 18.05
N VAL A 155 -9.71 0.26 18.08
CA VAL A 155 -8.82 0.88 17.09
C VAL A 155 -7.48 1.21 17.72
N THR A 156 -6.43 0.52 17.28
CA THR A 156 -5.07 0.75 17.76
C THR A 156 -4.23 1.42 16.68
N VAL A 157 -3.69 2.60 17.00
CA VAL A 157 -2.72 3.29 16.13
C VAL A 157 -1.33 2.71 16.37
N VAL A 158 -0.64 2.37 15.28
CA VAL A 158 0.72 1.81 15.30
C VAL A 158 1.64 2.71 14.49
N GLY A 159 2.50 3.46 15.17
CA GLY A 159 3.56 4.26 14.56
C GLY A 159 4.71 3.37 14.11
N PHE A 160 5.33 3.66 12.97
CA PHE A 160 6.55 2.97 12.52
C PHE A 160 7.70 3.92 12.20
N LYS A 161 8.93 3.45 12.46
CA LYS A 161 10.17 4.14 12.08
C LYS A 161 11.27 3.13 11.79
N PHE A 162 12.02 3.34 10.71
CA PHE A 162 13.28 2.64 10.49
C PHE A 162 14.39 3.31 11.29
N THR A 163 15.03 2.56 12.20
CA THR A 163 16.10 3.07 13.05
C THR A 163 17.43 2.95 12.33
N ALA A 164 17.93 4.08 11.85
CA ALA A 164 19.28 4.19 11.33
C ALA A 164 20.24 4.75 12.37
N ALA A 165 21.49 4.29 12.39
CA ALA A 165 22.57 5.01 13.07
C ALA A 165 22.76 6.39 12.42
N ARG A 166 23.06 7.43 13.21
CA ARG A 166 23.18 8.81 12.70
C ARG A 166 24.30 8.94 11.65
N PRO A 167 24.10 9.70 10.55
CA PRO A 167 22.90 10.46 10.19
C PRO A 167 21.84 9.57 9.52
N ALA A 168 20.79 9.26 10.27
CA ALA A 168 19.67 8.43 9.84
C ALA A 168 18.89 9.07 8.70
N LEU A 169 18.53 8.28 7.68
CA LEU A 169 17.46 8.60 6.74
C LEU A 169 16.24 7.75 7.09
N ASP A 170 15.18 8.40 7.57
CA ASP A 170 13.90 7.76 7.79
C ASP A 170 13.24 7.49 6.42
N ILE A 171 13.04 6.22 6.03
CA ILE A 171 12.30 5.89 4.81
C ILE A 171 10.80 6.08 5.06
N VAL A 172 10.17 6.76 4.09
CA VAL A 172 8.73 6.94 3.96
C VAL A 172 8.27 6.49 2.58
N GLY A 173 6.96 6.42 2.36
CA GLY A 173 6.37 6.08 1.06
C GLY A 173 5.66 4.74 1.09
N PHE A 174 5.01 4.39 -0.02
CA PHE A 174 4.08 3.26 -0.04
C PHE A 174 4.72 1.94 0.36
N GLY A 175 5.88 1.59 -0.20
CA GLY A 175 6.57 0.33 0.09
C GLY A 175 6.99 0.21 1.55
N ALA A 176 7.49 1.29 2.15
CA ALA A 176 7.92 1.31 3.55
C ALA A 176 6.74 1.17 4.52
N SER A 177 5.64 1.89 4.27
CA SER A 177 4.44 1.80 5.10
C SER A 177 3.79 0.42 5.02
N ARG A 178 3.65 -0.16 3.82
CA ARG A 178 3.09 -1.51 3.65
C ARG A 178 3.97 -2.60 4.26
N TYR A 179 5.29 -2.44 4.13
CA TYR A 179 6.26 -3.32 4.78
C TYR A 179 6.09 -3.31 6.30
N ALA A 180 6.02 -2.12 6.90
CA ALA A 180 5.87 -1.97 8.34
C ALA A 180 4.57 -2.58 8.84
N ALA A 181 3.47 -2.39 8.11
CA ALA A 181 2.17 -2.95 8.45
C ALA A 181 2.16 -4.49 8.44
N LEU A 182 2.69 -5.12 7.38
CA LEU A 182 2.81 -6.58 7.36
C LEU A 182 3.79 -7.08 8.41
N GLN A 183 4.89 -6.37 8.64
CA GLN A 183 5.86 -6.78 9.64
C GLN A 183 5.28 -6.74 11.05
N PHE A 184 4.48 -5.72 11.35
CA PHE A 184 3.79 -5.59 12.62
C PHE A 184 2.92 -6.84 12.87
N VAL A 185 1.99 -7.19 11.98
CA VAL A 185 1.12 -8.37 12.22
C VAL A 185 1.88 -9.69 12.23
N VAL A 186 2.94 -9.83 11.42
CA VAL A 186 3.83 -11.00 11.47
C VAL A 186 4.49 -11.11 12.86
N SER A 187 4.94 -9.99 13.43
CA SER A 187 5.60 -9.94 14.73
C SER A 187 4.67 -10.20 15.92
N GLN A 188 3.37 -9.91 15.78
CA GLN A 188 2.37 -10.22 16.79
C GLN A 188 1.93 -11.69 16.78
N GLY A 189 2.46 -12.51 15.87
CA GLY A 189 2.17 -13.95 15.82
C GLY A 189 0.89 -14.32 15.07
N TYR A 190 0.24 -13.37 14.40
CA TYR A 190 -0.91 -13.69 13.55
C TYR A 190 -0.54 -14.64 12.42
N HIS A 191 -1.47 -15.53 12.06
CA HIS A 191 -1.36 -16.46 10.93
C HIS A 191 -1.88 -15.85 9.63
N ARG A 192 -2.89 -14.97 9.74
CA ARG A 192 -3.54 -14.28 8.62
C ARG A 192 -3.87 -12.85 9.04
N ALA A 193 -3.91 -11.93 8.09
CA ALA A 193 -4.39 -10.57 8.32
C ALA A 193 -5.00 -9.97 7.05
N TRP A 194 -6.00 -9.12 7.23
CA TRP A 194 -6.58 -8.31 6.16
C TRP A 194 -5.83 -6.99 6.05
N ALA A 195 -5.10 -6.76 4.96
CA ALA A 195 -4.54 -5.45 4.62
C ALA A 195 -5.54 -4.68 3.77
N VAL A 196 -5.90 -3.48 4.19
CA VAL A 196 -6.99 -2.68 3.59
C VAL A 196 -6.51 -1.24 3.35
N ASP A 197 -6.78 -0.71 2.17
CA ASP A 197 -6.62 0.73 1.91
C ASP A 197 -7.62 1.51 2.76
N ASP A 198 -7.17 2.60 3.38
CA ASP A 198 -7.96 3.40 4.32
C ASP A 198 -9.28 3.96 3.75
N ASN A 199 -9.40 4.11 2.44
CA ASN A 199 -10.61 4.64 1.80
C ASN A 199 -11.53 3.58 1.16
N VAL A 200 -11.40 2.30 1.56
CA VAL A 200 -12.34 1.23 1.18
C VAL A 200 -13.57 1.24 2.07
N VAL A 201 -14.74 1.26 1.43
CA VAL A 201 -16.05 1.35 2.12
C VAL A 201 -16.97 0.16 1.83
N ASN A 202 -16.77 -0.53 0.70
CA ASN A 202 -17.49 -1.76 0.42
C ASN A 202 -16.70 -2.70 -0.51
N ILE A 203 -17.14 -3.95 -0.56
CA ILE A 203 -16.84 -4.88 -1.64
C ILE A 203 -18.17 -5.40 -2.18
N ASN A 204 -18.49 -5.07 -3.42
CA ASN A 204 -19.74 -5.52 -4.04
C ASN A 204 -19.73 -7.04 -4.20
N GLY A 205 -20.82 -7.68 -3.78
CA GLY A 205 -20.96 -9.14 -3.84
C GLY A 205 -20.35 -9.89 -2.63
N PHE A 206 -19.74 -9.18 -1.69
CA PHE A 206 -19.02 -9.82 -0.58
C PHE A 206 -19.96 -10.68 0.28
N PRO A 207 -19.49 -11.81 0.84
CA PRO A 207 -20.29 -12.57 1.82
C PRO A 207 -20.60 -11.75 3.07
N ASN A 208 -21.58 -12.16 3.88
CA ASN A 208 -21.97 -11.36 5.06
C ASN A 208 -20.90 -11.32 6.18
N ASN A 209 -19.88 -12.15 6.13
CA ASN A 209 -18.80 -12.21 7.11
C ASN A 209 -17.45 -12.51 6.47
N LEU A 210 -16.37 -12.12 7.15
CA LEU A 210 -14.99 -12.38 6.72
C LEU A 210 -14.68 -13.89 6.68
N ALA A 211 -15.25 -14.66 7.61
CA ALA A 211 -15.00 -16.09 7.75
C ALA A 211 -15.27 -16.89 6.47
N ALA A 212 -16.25 -16.49 5.66
CA ALA A 212 -16.54 -17.11 4.37
C ALA A 212 -15.38 -17.01 3.37
N VAL A 213 -14.63 -15.90 3.36
CA VAL A 213 -13.41 -15.78 2.53
C VAL A 213 -12.23 -16.48 3.20
N GLU A 214 -12.07 -16.29 4.51
CA GLU A 214 -10.99 -16.91 5.31
C GLU A 214 -11.02 -18.44 5.25
N ALA A 215 -12.20 -19.06 5.11
CA ALA A 215 -12.35 -20.51 4.93
C ALA A 215 -11.66 -21.04 3.67
N ASN A 216 -11.43 -20.20 2.65
CA ASN A 216 -10.66 -20.57 1.46
C ASN A 216 -9.14 -20.55 1.71
N MET A 217 -8.70 -20.01 2.84
CA MET A 217 -7.30 -19.99 3.28
C MET A 217 -7.19 -20.65 4.66
N PRO A 218 -7.43 -21.97 4.78
CA PRO A 218 -7.29 -22.69 6.03
C PRO A 218 -5.82 -22.76 6.50
N ALA A 219 -5.60 -23.27 7.72
CA ALA A 219 -4.26 -23.59 8.19
C ALA A 219 -3.53 -24.50 7.19
N ASN A 220 -2.25 -24.22 6.90
CA ASN A 220 -1.44 -24.86 5.86
C ASN A 220 -1.88 -24.63 4.41
N SER A 221 -2.76 -23.66 4.15
CA SER A 221 -3.10 -23.28 2.77
C SER A 221 -1.84 -22.86 1.99
N PRO A 222 -1.66 -23.31 0.74
CA PRO A 222 -0.56 -22.86 -0.11
C PRO A 222 -0.80 -21.45 -0.70
N ILE A 223 -1.95 -20.85 -0.44
CA ILE A 223 -2.36 -19.55 -0.98
C ILE A 223 -1.68 -18.45 -0.16
N TRP A 224 -0.98 -17.56 -0.87
CA TRP A 224 -0.23 -16.45 -0.29
C TRP A 224 -1.11 -15.24 0.00
N GLY A 225 -2.09 -15.00 -0.86
CA GLY A 225 -3.02 -13.89 -0.70
C GLY A 225 -4.30 -14.07 -1.52
N ILE A 226 -5.40 -13.55 -0.97
CA ILE A 226 -6.70 -13.45 -1.63
C ILE A 226 -7.07 -11.98 -1.74
N SER A 227 -7.41 -11.53 -2.94
CA SER A 227 -7.84 -10.16 -3.23
C SER A 227 -9.08 -10.18 -4.13
N PHE A 228 -9.58 -9.00 -4.48
CA PHE A 228 -10.79 -8.81 -5.28
C PHE A 228 -10.50 -7.91 -6.49
N SER A 229 -11.47 -7.76 -7.38
CA SER A 229 -11.35 -6.77 -8.47
C SER A 229 -11.21 -5.37 -7.87
N GLY A 230 -10.10 -4.71 -8.18
CA GLY A 230 -9.79 -3.39 -7.66
C GLY A 230 -10.78 -2.32 -8.15
N ALA A 231 -11.04 -1.34 -7.30
CA ALA A 231 -11.65 -0.09 -7.69
C ALA A 231 -10.74 0.64 -8.68
N THR A 232 -11.35 1.30 -9.66
CA THR A 232 -10.65 2.11 -10.69
C THR A 232 -10.77 3.61 -10.39
N THR A 233 -11.73 4.00 -9.58
CA THR A 233 -12.02 5.37 -9.14
C THR A 233 -12.45 5.34 -7.69
N ASN A 234 -12.34 6.51 -7.06
CA ASN A 234 -13.08 6.80 -5.84
C ASN A 234 -14.44 7.39 -6.22
N GLY A 235 -15.50 7.05 -5.49
CA GLY A 235 -16.81 7.69 -5.63
C GLY A 235 -17.00 8.81 -4.61
N ASN A 236 -17.85 9.79 -4.93
CA ASN A 236 -18.43 10.67 -3.92
C ASN A 236 -19.66 10.00 -3.27
N TYR A 237 -20.23 10.63 -2.25
CA TYR A 237 -21.34 10.04 -1.50
C TYR A 237 -22.57 9.76 -2.39
N ALA A 238 -22.94 10.73 -3.25
CA ALA A 238 -24.08 10.61 -4.14
C ALA A 238 -23.91 9.47 -5.17
N ASP A 239 -22.71 9.32 -5.75
CA ASP A 239 -22.41 8.27 -6.72
C ASP A 239 -22.47 6.87 -6.08
N LEU A 240 -22.01 6.77 -4.83
CA LEU A 240 -22.01 5.51 -4.10
C LEU A 240 -23.44 5.07 -3.73
N TYR A 241 -24.22 6.00 -3.18
CA TYR A 241 -25.60 5.75 -2.74
C TYR A 241 -26.54 5.41 -3.91
N ASN A 242 -26.40 6.09 -5.06
CA ASN A 242 -27.36 5.99 -6.17
C ASN A 242 -27.13 4.82 -7.16
N GLY A 243 -26.25 3.86 -6.86
CA GLY A 243 -26.18 2.63 -7.69
C GLY A 243 -24.83 1.93 -7.82
N THR A 244 -23.77 2.44 -7.17
CA THR A 244 -22.46 1.78 -7.24
C THR A 244 -22.33 0.63 -6.23
N VAL A 245 -23.03 0.70 -5.09
CA VAL A 245 -22.89 -0.25 -3.98
C VAL A 245 -23.95 -1.37 -4.05
N ARG A 246 -23.53 -2.61 -3.78
CA ARG A 246 -24.43 -3.78 -3.70
C ARG A 246 -24.26 -4.49 -2.36
N PHE A 247 -25.38 -4.70 -1.67
CA PHE A 247 -25.48 -5.39 -0.37
C PHE A 247 -26.08 -6.79 -0.50
N GLN A 248 -25.72 -7.49 -1.57
CA GLN A 248 -26.12 -8.87 -1.80
C GLN A 248 -24.87 -9.68 -2.04
N ALA A 249 -24.74 -10.83 -1.38
CA ALA A 249 -23.67 -11.76 -1.65
C ALA A 249 -23.80 -12.32 -3.08
N VAL A 250 -22.68 -12.41 -3.78
CA VAL A 250 -22.59 -13.03 -5.10
C VAL A 250 -21.83 -14.35 -4.92
N PRO A 251 -22.42 -15.49 -5.34
CA PRO A 251 -21.68 -16.74 -5.35
C PRO A 251 -20.42 -16.60 -6.19
N TYR A 252 -19.30 -17.09 -5.68
CA TYR A 252 -18.04 -17.16 -6.41
C TYR A 252 -17.49 -18.57 -6.35
N ASP A 253 -16.94 -19.03 -7.46
CA ASP A 253 -16.23 -20.30 -7.53
C ASP A 253 -14.75 -20.07 -7.30
N PHE A 254 -14.30 -20.32 -6.08
CA PHE A 254 -12.92 -20.10 -5.69
C PHE A 254 -11.92 -20.96 -6.49
N SER A 255 -12.35 -22.12 -7.01
CA SER A 255 -11.48 -23.03 -7.77
C SER A 255 -11.04 -22.45 -9.13
N ASN A 256 -11.84 -21.53 -9.68
CA ASN A 256 -11.61 -20.90 -10.99
C ASN A 256 -10.90 -19.52 -10.90
N MET A 257 -10.37 -19.16 -9.72
CA MET A 257 -9.71 -17.87 -9.52
C MET A 257 -8.27 -17.89 -10.02
N ALA A 258 -7.86 -16.80 -10.68
CA ALA A 258 -6.56 -16.67 -11.32
C ALA A 258 -5.60 -15.77 -10.50
N PRO A 259 -4.27 -15.93 -10.69
CA PRO A 259 -3.29 -14.99 -10.20
C PRO A 259 -3.53 -13.59 -10.79
N GLY A 260 -3.30 -12.56 -9.98
CA GLY A 260 -3.46 -11.18 -10.41
C GLY A 260 -2.84 -10.21 -9.42
N LEU A 261 -3.33 -8.97 -9.45
CA LEU A 261 -2.82 -7.89 -8.61
C LEU A 261 -3.48 -7.94 -7.23
N LEU A 262 -2.70 -8.25 -6.19
CA LEU A 262 -3.12 -8.20 -4.80
C LEU A 262 -3.05 -6.74 -4.31
N GLN A 263 -4.19 -6.05 -4.27
CA GLN A 263 -4.25 -4.62 -3.98
C GLN A 263 -5.55 -4.25 -3.25
N GLN A 264 -5.54 -3.11 -2.57
CA GLN A 264 -6.67 -2.42 -1.94
C GLN A 264 -7.37 -3.16 -0.78
N VAL A 265 -7.66 -4.46 -0.94
CA VAL A 265 -8.12 -5.34 0.14
C VAL A 265 -7.52 -6.72 -0.11
N VAL A 266 -6.65 -7.18 0.79
CA VAL A 266 -5.96 -8.45 0.66
C VAL A 266 -5.97 -9.21 1.97
N LEU A 267 -6.48 -10.44 1.96
CA LEU A 267 -6.22 -11.41 3.03
C LEU A 267 -4.88 -12.06 2.76
N TRP A 268 -3.90 -11.85 3.65
CA TRP A 268 -2.55 -12.41 3.55
C TRP A 268 -2.39 -13.66 4.40
N ASN A 269 -1.64 -14.63 3.88
CA ASN A 269 -1.11 -15.76 4.64
C ASN A 269 0.24 -15.37 5.24
N LEU A 270 0.25 -15.02 6.53
CA LEU A 270 1.43 -14.50 7.20
C LEU A 270 2.45 -15.61 7.51
N ASP A 271 2.02 -16.86 7.61
CA ASP A 271 2.92 -18.00 7.83
C ASP A 271 3.81 -18.24 6.61
N LEU A 272 3.26 -18.20 5.40
CA LEU A 272 4.03 -18.33 4.16
C LEU A 272 4.99 -17.15 3.97
N LEU A 273 4.51 -15.93 4.24
CA LEU A 273 5.35 -14.73 4.17
C LEU A 273 6.52 -14.82 5.17
N ARG A 274 6.25 -15.23 6.42
CA ARG A 274 7.26 -15.42 7.46
C ARG A 274 8.27 -16.52 7.08
N GLN A 275 7.79 -17.69 6.64
CA GLN A 275 8.63 -18.84 6.28
C GLN A 275 9.58 -18.53 5.13
N ALA A 276 9.09 -17.83 4.10
CA ALA A 276 9.88 -17.46 2.93
C ALA A 276 10.58 -16.11 3.08
N ASN A 277 10.33 -15.42 4.19
CA ASN A 277 10.83 -14.09 4.49
C ASN A 277 10.51 -13.07 3.39
N VAL A 278 9.27 -13.08 2.92
CA VAL A 278 8.79 -12.22 1.83
C VAL A 278 7.97 -11.07 2.41
N ASN A 279 8.22 -9.84 1.93
CA ASN A 279 7.45 -8.66 2.29
C ASN A 279 7.45 -7.62 1.14
N PHE A 280 6.69 -6.53 1.29
CA PHE A 280 6.81 -5.34 0.46
C PHE A 280 8.23 -4.77 0.50
N CYS A 281 8.62 -4.06 -0.55
CA CYS A 281 9.97 -3.53 -0.68
C CYS A 281 10.01 -2.03 -0.36
N PRO A 282 10.70 -1.58 0.71
CA PRO A 282 10.70 -0.17 1.13
C PRO A 282 11.27 0.83 0.11
N MET A 283 11.97 0.36 -0.93
CA MET A 283 12.56 1.25 -1.95
C MET A 283 11.54 1.75 -3.00
N PHE A 284 10.32 1.21 -3.01
CA PHE A 284 9.21 1.76 -3.78
C PHE A 284 8.56 2.87 -2.96
N VAL A 285 8.97 4.11 -3.21
CA VAL A 285 8.62 5.26 -2.38
C VAL A 285 7.35 5.94 -2.89
N THR A 286 7.15 5.97 -4.21
CA THR A 286 6.15 6.84 -4.85
C THR A 286 5.01 6.12 -5.55
N SER A 287 5.17 4.84 -5.92
CA SER A 287 4.16 4.01 -6.57
C SER A 287 4.60 2.54 -6.74
N ASN A 288 3.68 1.71 -7.23
CA ASN A 288 3.90 0.34 -7.74
C ASN A 288 4.43 -0.68 -6.72
N GLU A 289 4.39 -0.41 -5.41
CA GLU A 289 4.84 -1.36 -4.39
C GLU A 289 4.00 -2.64 -4.40
N ASP A 290 2.69 -2.51 -4.63
CA ASP A 290 1.73 -3.61 -4.68
C ASP A 290 1.83 -4.44 -5.96
N ILE A 291 2.00 -3.76 -7.09
CA ILE A 291 2.29 -4.37 -8.38
C ILE A 291 3.61 -5.12 -8.30
N SER A 292 4.64 -4.54 -7.68
CA SER A 292 5.97 -5.14 -7.58
C SER A 292 5.94 -6.45 -6.77
N LEU A 293 5.28 -6.47 -5.61
CA LEU A 293 5.15 -7.69 -4.80
C LEU A 293 4.28 -8.74 -5.51
N SER A 294 3.15 -8.33 -6.10
CA SER A 294 2.29 -9.26 -6.87
C SER A 294 3.04 -9.87 -8.06
N ASN A 295 3.83 -9.06 -8.78
CA ASN A 295 4.66 -9.53 -9.87
C ASN A 295 5.76 -10.48 -9.39
N PHE A 296 6.37 -10.22 -8.23
CA PHE A 296 7.36 -11.11 -7.63
C PHE A 296 6.76 -12.47 -7.31
N LEU A 297 5.60 -12.49 -6.64
CA LEU A 297 4.89 -13.72 -6.30
C LEU A 297 4.50 -14.49 -7.58
N ARG A 298 4.03 -13.80 -8.63
CA ARG A 298 3.69 -14.42 -9.92
C ARG A 298 4.91 -15.02 -10.61
N ALA A 299 6.01 -14.26 -10.70
CA ALA A 299 7.22 -14.69 -11.36
C ALA A 299 7.96 -15.81 -10.60
N THR A 300 7.61 -16.03 -9.33
CA THR A 300 8.11 -17.13 -8.49
C THR A 300 7.08 -18.24 -8.25
N ASN A 301 6.02 -18.29 -9.08
CA ASN A 301 4.97 -19.32 -9.06
C ASN A 301 4.28 -19.51 -7.70
N ARG A 302 4.09 -18.43 -6.94
CA ARG A 302 3.36 -18.44 -5.67
C ARG A 302 1.86 -18.29 -5.91
N ASP A 303 1.06 -19.13 -5.25
CA ASP A 303 -0.38 -19.17 -5.45
C ASP A 303 -1.07 -17.92 -4.89
N GLN A 304 -1.66 -17.13 -5.77
CA GLN A 304 -2.39 -15.90 -5.47
C GLN A 304 -3.76 -16.00 -6.12
N ARG A 305 -4.80 -15.53 -5.45
CA ARG A 305 -6.18 -15.65 -5.93
C ARG A 305 -6.88 -14.30 -5.95
N ILE A 306 -7.44 -13.93 -7.10
CA ILE A 306 -8.33 -12.78 -7.25
C ILE A 306 -9.76 -13.27 -7.45
N ILE A 307 -10.65 -12.92 -6.53
CA ILE A 307 -12.09 -13.19 -6.68
C ILE A 307 -12.70 -12.12 -7.59
N THR A 308 -12.66 -12.35 -8.90
CA THR A 308 -12.97 -11.34 -9.92
C THR A 308 -14.43 -10.88 -9.92
N GLY A 309 -15.37 -11.74 -9.51
CA GLY A 309 -16.79 -11.42 -9.38
C GLY A 309 -17.11 -10.42 -8.26
N LEU A 310 -16.17 -10.19 -7.34
CA LEU A 310 -16.30 -9.25 -6.24
C LEU A 310 -15.47 -8.01 -6.51
N ARG A 311 -16.01 -6.82 -6.22
CA ARG A 311 -15.37 -5.55 -6.60
C ARG A 311 -15.25 -4.57 -5.44
N VAL A 312 -14.03 -4.11 -5.18
CA VAL A 312 -13.74 -3.07 -4.19
C VAL A 312 -14.42 -1.76 -4.58
N VAL A 313 -14.98 -1.07 -3.59
CA VAL A 313 -15.59 0.25 -3.70
C VAL A 313 -14.86 1.20 -2.75
N LYS A 314 -14.40 2.33 -3.30
CA LYS A 314 -13.63 3.33 -2.56
C LYS A 314 -14.37 4.66 -2.51
N TYR A 315 -14.25 5.36 -1.38
CA TYR A 315 -14.78 6.70 -1.17
C TYR A 315 -13.67 7.73 -1.33
N GLU A 316 -14.00 8.93 -1.82
CA GLU A 316 -13.01 10.01 -1.95
C GLU A 316 -12.60 10.50 -0.55
N PRO A 317 -11.32 10.38 -0.18
CA PRO A 317 -10.84 10.84 1.12
C PRO A 317 -10.55 12.34 1.11
N THR A 318 -10.63 12.97 2.27
CA THR A 318 -10.10 14.33 2.48
C THR A 318 -8.72 14.25 3.14
N SER A 319 -7.87 15.24 2.87
CA SER A 319 -6.55 15.34 3.51
C SER A 319 -6.66 16.11 4.82
N ASP A 320 -5.75 15.83 5.74
CA ASP A 320 -5.61 16.55 7.01
C ASP A 320 -5.31 18.03 6.78
N SER A 321 -5.71 18.85 7.75
CA SER A 321 -5.33 20.25 7.83
C SER A 321 -3.82 20.44 8.10
N ASN A 322 -3.37 21.69 8.07
CA ASN A 322 -1.99 22.05 8.41
C ASN A 322 -1.61 21.78 9.89
N ALA A 323 -2.55 21.33 10.73
CA ALA A 323 -2.26 20.91 12.09
C ALA A 323 -1.46 19.59 12.15
N ASN A 324 -1.63 18.70 11.16
CA ASN A 324 -0.79 17.50 11.03
C ASN A 324 0.56 17.87 10.38
N LEU A 325 1.53 18.30 11.19
CA LEU A 325 2.89 18.63 10.74
C LEU A 325 3.65 17.39 10.24
N GLY A 326 3.30 16.20 10.74
CA GLY A 326 3.80 14.92 10.28
C GLY A 326 3.59 14.75 8.78
N PHE A 327 2.35 14.93 8.35
CA PHE A 327 1.94 14.87 6.94
C PHE A 327 2.43 16.07 6.12
N THR A 328 2.23 17.30 6.61
CA THR A 328 2.42 18.50 5.79
C THR A 328 3.88 18.92 5.64
N VAL A 329 4.75 18.56 6.59
CA VAL A 329 6.16 18.99 6.61
C VAL A 329 7.09 17.78 6.58
N GLU A 330 6.93 16.88 7.55
CA GLU A 330 7.94 15.90 7.91
C GLU A 330 8.03 14.74 6.89
N ILE A 331 6.90 14.21 6.41
CA ILE A 331 6.87 13.18 5.37
C ILE A 331 7.37 13.71 4.01
N PRO A 332 6.89 14.86 3.48
CA PRO A 332 7.39 15.43 2.24
C PRO A 332 8.91 15.68 2.27
N LYS A 333 9.43 16.18 3.40
CA LYS A 333 10.86 16.40 3.61
C LYS A 333 11.65 15.09 3.56
N ARG A 334 11.21 14.05 4.27
CA ARG A 334 11.86 12.72 4.25
C ARG A 334 11.81 12.09 2.86
N ARG A 335 10.63 12.10 2.24
CA ARG A 335 10.42 11.60 0.88
C ARG A 335 11.37 12.27 -0.10
N ASN A 336 11.40 13.59 -0.13
CA ASN A 336 12.26 14.34 -1.06
C ASN A 336 13.74 14.01 -0.85
N ARG A 337 14.19 13.80 0.40
CA ARG A 337 15.57 13.39 0.68
C ARG A 337 15.89 12.00 0.12
N VAL A 338 14.98 11.03 0.27
CA VAL A 338 15.13 9.69 -0.34
C VAL A 338 15.17 9.80 -1.86
N LEU A 339 14.25 10.57 -2.45
CA LEU A 339 14.16 10.70 -3.90
C LEU A 339 15.37 11.44 -4.49
N GLN A 340 15.97 12.40 -3.78
CA GLN A 340 17.21 13.05 -4.20
C GLN A 340 18.37 12.05 -4.28
N ILE A 341 18.44 11.11 -3.34
CA ILE A 341 19.44 10.04 -3.34
C ILE A 341 19.24 9.13 -4.55
N PHE A 342 18.01 8.69 -4.81
CA PHE A 342 17.67 7.89 -6.00
C PHE A 342 17.99 8.63 -7.29
N ASN A 343 17.63 9.91 -7.40
CA ASN A 343 17.94 10.72 -8.56
C ASN A 343 19.45 10.81 -8.81
N GLY A 344 20.29 10.84 -7.77
CA GLY A 344 21.74 10.83 -7.93
C GLY A 344 22.30 9.56 -8.55
N ILE A 345 21.71 8.39 -8.27
CA ILE A 345 22.14 7.10 -8.86
C ILE A 345 21.44 6.75 -10.17
N GLU A 346 20.33 7.43 -10.47
CA GLU A 346 19.51 7.22 -11.66
C GLU A 346 19.69 8.32 -12.72
N TYR A 347 20.55 9.31 -12.44
CA TYR A 347 20.72 10.53 -13.25
C TYR A 347 20.97 10.26 -14.75
N ASP A 348 21.77 9.25 -15.06
CA ASP A 348 22.15 8.90 -16.44
C ASP A 348 21.09 8.03 -17.17
N THR A 349 19.93 7.78 -16.55
CA THR A 349 18.88 6.94 -17.15
C THR A 349 18.31 7.63 -18.37
N GLN A 350 18.30 6.92 -19.50
CA GLN A 350 17.76 7.37 -20.77
C GLN A 350 16.36 6.78 -20.99
N ILE A 351 15.59 7.40 -21.86
CA ILE A 351 14.33 6.87 -22.39
C ILE A 351 14.29 7.01 -23.90
N ASP A 352 13.83 5.97 -24.59
CA ASP A 352 13.50 5.97 -26.00
C ASP A 352 11.97 5.87 -26.16
N PRO A 353 11.28 6.98 -26.44
CA PRO A 353 9.85 7.00 -26.71
C PRO A 353 9.52 6.71 -28.19
N GLY A 354 10.44 6.10 -28.95
CA GLY A 354 10.28 5.78 -30.37
C GLY A 354 10.70 6.91 -31.33
N THR A 355 11.17 8.03 -30.79
CA THR A 355 11.69 9.18 -31.56
C THR A 355 13.18 9.42 -31.35
N GLY A 356 13.87 8.51 -30.66
CA GLY A 356 15.28 8.62 -30.28
C GLY A 356 15.49 8.78 -28.78
N GLN A 357 16.67 8.36 -28.31
CA GLN A 357 17.04 8.36 -26.90
C GLN A 357 17.24 9.78 -26.34
N VAL A 358 16.68 10.04 -25.18
CA VAL A 358 16.83 11.30 -24.41
C VAL A 358 16.99 11.00 -22.92
N ASP A 359 17.53 11.96 -22.16
CA ASP A 359 17.58 11.87 -20.70
C ASP A 359 16.17 11.74 -20.12
N LEU A 360 15.95 10.80 -19.20
CA LEU A 360 14.66 10.61 -18.54
C LEU A 360 14.22 11.88 -17.79
N SER A 361 15.15 12.57 -17.14
CA SER A 361 14.88 13.82 -16.43
C SER A 361 14.36 14.91 -17.38
N ALA A 362 15.00 15.06 -18.54
CA ALA A 362 14.57 15.98 -19.59
C ALA A 362 13.20 15.59 -20.15
N PHE A 363 12.95 14.31 -20.40
CA PHE A 363 11.65 13.81 -20.86
C PHE A 363 10.54 14.07 -19.83
N VAL A 364 10.82 13.88 -18.53
CA VAL A 364 9.88 14.18 -17.46
C VAL A 364 9.50 15.66 -17.44
N ILE A 365 10.49 16.55 -17.50
CA ILE A 365 10.30 18.00 -17.41
C ILE A 365 9.64 18.57 -18.67
N ASN A 366 10.05 18.11 -19.85
CA ASN A 366 9.65 18.70 -21.12
C ASN A 366 8.43 18.01 -21.75
N THR A 367 8.09 16.78 -21.34
CA THR A 367 7.00 16.00 -21.95
C THR A 367 5.96 15.53 -20.94
N ILE A 368 6.36 14.78 -19.90
CA ILE A 368 5.40 14.16 -18.97
C ILE A 368 4.66 15.22 -18.15
N LEU A 369 5.38 16.11 -17.45
CA LEU A 369 4.75 17.09 -16.56
C LEU A 369 3.90 18.14 -17.30
N PRO A 370 4.34 18.71 -18.45
CA PRO A 370 3.54 19.68 -19.18
C PRO A 370 2.23 19.10 -19.74
N GLN A 371 2.18 17.78 -19.96
CA GLN A 371 1.00 17.08 -20.48
C GLN A 371 0.19 16.37 -19.37
N ALA A 372 0.61 16.45 -18.12
CA ALA A 372 -0.10 15.83 -17.01
C ALA A 372 -1.46 16.49 -16.80
N ARG A 373 -2.51 15.69 -16.61
CA ARG A 373 -3.88 16.19 -16.41
C ARG A 373 -4.04 17.02 -15.13
N GLN A 374 -3.26 16.70 -14.10
CA GLN A 374 -3.19 17.48 -12.86
C GLN A 374 -1.74 17.55 -12.36
N PRO A 375 -1.21 18.75 -12.08
CA PRO A 375 0.14 18.93 -11.55
C PRO A 375 0.17 18.59 -10.05
N GLN A 376 0.03 17.32 -9.69
CA GLN A 376 0.16 16.85 -8.30
C GLN A 376 1.56 16.31 -7.97
N SER A 377 2.53 16.46 -8.89
CA SER A 377 3.83 15.81 -8.79
C SER A 377 4.95 16.77 -9.15
N THR A 378 6.01 16.76 -8.33
CA THR A 378 7.29 17.37 -8.72
C THR A 378 7.98 16.52 -9.78
N ALA A 379 8.96 17.10 -10.50
CA ALA A 379 9.79 16.35 -11.45
C ALA A 379 10.46 15.14 -10.80
N LEU A 380 10.96 15.32 -9.57
CA LEU A 380 11.58 14.27 -8.79
C LEU A 380 10.63 13.11 -8.49
N VAL A 381 9.38 13.40 -8.11
CA VAL A 381 8.36 12.37 -7.86
C VAL A 381 7.94 11.68 -9.16
N ALA A 382 7.76 12.44 -10.26
CA ALA A 382 7.36 11.87 -11.54
C ALA A 382 8.45 10.95 -12.13
N GLN A 383 9.72 11.35 -12.02
CA GLN A 383 10.86 10.52 -12.41
C GLN A 383 10.93 9.24 -11.56
N SER A 384 10.80 9.35 -10.23
CA SER A 384 10.78 8.15 -9.37
C SER A 384 9.63 7.21 -9.70
N ARG A 385 8.43 7.72 -10.00
CA ARG A 385 7.29 6.91 -10.43
C ARG A 385 7.57 6.18 -11.75
N ALA A 386 8.18 6.86 -12.72
CA ALA A 386 8.56 6.26 -13.99
C ALA A 386 9.55 5.10 -13.79
N ILE A 387 10.57 5.31 -12.95
CA ILE A 387 11.54 4.28 -12.58
C ILE A 387 10.85 3.11 -11.84
N GLU A 388 9.98 3.40 -10.87
CA GLU A 388 9.26 2.38 -10.11
C GLU A 388 8.30 1.55 -10.98
N GLN A 389 7.68 2.15 -12.01
CA GLN A 389 6.89 1.41 -12.99
C GLN A 389 7.73 0.38 -13.76
N VAL A 390 8.89 0.77 -14.27
CA VAL A 390 9.76 -0.14 -15.03
C VAL A 390 10.39 -1.21 -14.13
N MET A 391 10.70 -0.87 -12.88
CA MET A 391 11.16 -1.84 -11.87
C MET A 391 10.07 -2.89 -11.56
N ALA A 392 8.82 -2.45 -11.37
CA ALA A 392 7.71 -3.37 -11.15
C ALA A 392 7.46 -4.27 -12.37
N ALA A 393 7.58 -3.74 -13.59
CA ALA A 393 7.50 -4.52 -14.83
C ALA A 393 8.65 -5.53 -14.96
N ALA A 394 9.89 -5.13 -14.66
CA ALA A 394 11.06 -6.02 -14.66
C ALA A 394 10.92 -7.16 -13.64
N THR A 395 10.27 -6.90 -12.50
CA THR A 395 10.01 -7.94 -11.48
C THR A 395 9.16 -9.10 -12.02
N LEU A 396 8.22 -8.83 -12.94
CA LEU A 396 7.41 -9.87 -13.57
C LEU A 396 8.24 -10.81 -14.47
N ARG A 397 9.41 -10.38 -14.92
CA ARG A 397 10.36 -11.20 -15.70
C ARG A 397 11.14 -12.19 -14.84
N GLY A 398 11.03 -12.09 -13.52
CA GLY A 398 11.57 -13.05 -12.56
C GLY A 398 12.94 -12.72 -11.98
N PRO A 399 13.52 -13.66 -11.19
CA PRO A 399 14.67 -13.42 -10.32
C PRO A 399 15.96 -12.94 -11.01
N ALA A 400 16.08 -13.19 -12.31
CA ALA A 400 17.24 -12.74 -13.09
C ALA A 400 17.21 -11.23 -13.40
N TRP A 401 16.05 -10.58 -13.26
CA TRP A 401 15.82 -9.16 -13.54
C TRP A 401 15.63 -8.33 -12.27
N SER A 402 14.98 -8.93 -11.27
CA SER A 402 14.76 -8.35 -9.95
C SER A 402 15.34 -9.30 -8.90
N PRO A 403 16.37 -8.88 -8.14
CA PRO A 403 17.01 -9.76 -7.17
C PRO A 403 16.01 -10.13 -6.07
N PRO A 404 15.91 -11.42 -5.68
CA PRO A 404 14.99 -11.84 -4.61
C PRO A 404 15.16 -11.07 -3.30
N THR A 405 16.37 -10.57 -3.02
CA THR A 405 16.68 -9.74 -1.84
C THR A 405 15.89 -8.42 -1.80
N ALA A 406 15.29 -7.97 -2.90
CA ALA A 406 14.39 -6.83 -2.90
C ALA A 406 13.09 -7.11 -2.14
N PHE A 407 12.59 -8.35 -2.23
CA PHE A 407 11.35 -8.78 -1.56
C PHE A 407 11.62 -9.71 -0.37
N ASN A 408 12.89 -10.03 -0.13
CA ASN A 408 13.40 -10.66 1.09
C ASN A 408 14.45 -9.73 1.73
N PRO A 409 14.02 -8.60 2.32
CA PRO A 409 14.96 -7.58 2.76
C PRO A 409 15.57 -7.90 4.14
N TYR A 410 15.09 -8.95 4.83
CA TYR A 410 15.67 -9.39 6.09
C TYR A 410 16.63 -10.55 5.86
N ASN A 411 17.95 -10.36 5.92
CA ASN A 411 18.84 -11.52 6.10
C ASN A 411 18.86 -11.99 7.58
N GLY A 412 17.70 -12.14 8.23
CA GLY A 412 17.55 -12.51 9.65
C GLY A 412 16.15 -12.22 10.24
N ALA A 413 15.90 -12.59 11.50
CA ALA A 413 14.65 -12.21 12.18
C ALA A 413 14.59 -10.68 12.37
N PRO A 414 13.43 -10.04 12.17
CA PRO A 414 13.27 -8.62 12.46
C PRO A 414 13.61 -8.36 13.92
N ILE A 415 14.56 -7.45 14.18
CA ILE A 415 14.75 -6.92 15.52
C ILE A 415 13.65 -5.87 15.72
N VAL A 416 12.50 -6.30 16.23
CA VAL A 416 11.50 -5.38 16.79
C VAL A 416 12.08 -4.87 18.09
N GLN A 417 12.79 -3.73 18.04
CA GLN A 417 13.29 -3.09 19.26
C GLN A 417 12.14 -2.35 19.92
N ASN A 418 11.62 -2.96 21.00
CA ASN A 418 10.71 -2.41 22.01
C ASN A 418 9.45 -1.70 21.45
N LEU A 419 8.27 -2.26 21.75
CA LEU A 419 7.06 -1.45 21.87
C LEU A 419 7.35 -0.42 22.98
N GLN A 420 7.77 0.77 22.59
CA GLN A 420 7.90 1.86 23.53
C GLN A 420 6.48 2.38 23.72
N SER A 421 5.88 2.10 24.88
CA SER A 421 4.79 2.93 25.39
C SER A 421 5.33 4.36 25.35
N ALA A 422 4.73 5.24 24.56
CA ALA A 422 5.09 6.64 24.58
C ALA A 422 4.63 7.18 25.93
N VAL A 423 5.48 7.08 26.95
CA VAL A 423 5.34 7.88 28.16
C VAL A 423 5.80 9.27 27.78
N LEU A 424 4.86 10.13 27.41
CA LEU A 424 4.97 11.58 27.52
C LEU A 424 3.71 12.14 28.17
#